data_AF-A0A021VQ22-F1
#
_entry.id   AF-A0A021VQ22-F1
#
_cell.length_a   1.000
_cell.length_b   1.000
_cell.length_c   1.000
_cell.angle_alpha   90.00
_cell.angle_beta   90.00
_cell.angle_gamma   90.00
#
_symmetry.space_group_name_H-M   'P 1'
#
loop_
_entity.id
_entity.type
_entity.pdbx_description
1 polymer ?
#
loop_
_entity_poly.entity_id
_entity_poly.type
_entity_poly.pdbx_seq_one_letter_code
_entity_poly.pdbx_strand_id
1 'polypeptide(L)'
;MDQGSVRRALINPRITGRSVYRGTDLGAGDWPAILDADTFAQVEERLNDPRRRTAFNTSARHLLSGIARCGVCDGPMYGSPMKSRERRWMVYRCHDRHVMRRMDLVDEVVEGVIVARLARPDALALLSPDVDLDALRERARDLRERRDNLAALLAEGLLSAASVREQAGKISTELREVEGRIDGATGDNPALTVASSADAAAAWEALALESRRAVVKALVSVTVERAGKGARFSPEQVRIEWKV
;
A
#
# COMPACT_ATOMS: atom_id res chain seq x y z
N MET A 1 15.33 14.34 17.85
CA MET A 1 16.24 13.18 17.91
C MET A 1 15.69 12.11 16.95
N ASP A 2 16.44 11.75 15.90
CA ASP A 2 16.01 10.78 14.87
C ASP A 2 15.87 9.36 15.48
N GLN A 3 14.68 8.75 15.42
CA GLN A 3 14.42 7.42 15.98
C GLN A 3 15.31 6.32 15.36
N GLY A 4 15.80 6.51 14.13
CA GLY A 4 16.76 5.60 13.50
C GLY A 4 18.14 5.61 14.17
N SER A 5 18.51 6.71 14.83
CA SER A 5 19.79 6.87 15.51
C SER A 5 19.85 6.05 16.81
N VAL A 6 18.76 6.07 17.59
CA VAL A 6 18.68 5.36 18.88
C VAL A 6 18.69 3.85 18.69
N ARG A 7 17.91 3.34 17.73
CA ARG A 7 17.91 1.90 17.40
C ARG A 7 19.31 1.42 17.04
N ARG A 8 20.00 2.13 16.15
CA ARG A 8 21.34 1.76 15.67
C ARG A 8 22.37 1.74 16.81
N ALA A 9 22.23 2.62 17.79
CA ALA A 9 23.07 2.62 18.99
C ALA A 9 22.80 1.40 19.88
N LEU A 10 21.53 1.05 20.10
CA LEU A 10 21.12 -0.04 21.00
C LEU A 10 21.35 -1.46 20.45
N ILE A 11 21.52 -1.63 19.14
CA ILE A 11 21.84 -2.93 18.52
C ILE A 11 23.32 -3.05 18.12
N ASN A 12 24.16 -2.11 18.54
CA ASN A 12 25.58 -2.11 18.19
C ASN A 12 26.35 -3.05 19.14
N PRO A 13 27.05 -4.09 18.65
CA PRO A 13 27.84 -5.00 19.50
C PRO A 13 28.89 -4.31 20.38
N ARG A 14 29.28 -3.07 20.07
CA ARG A 14 30.16 -2.28 20.93
C ARG A 14 29.61 -2.03 22.32
N ILE A 15 28.27 -1.99 22.49
CA ILE A 15 27.67 -1.75 23.81
C ILE A 15 27.84 -2.93 24.77
N THR A 16 28.19 -4.11 24.26
CA THR A 16 28.56 -5.29 25.07
C THR A 16 30.08 -5.47 25.22
N GLY A 17 30.87 -4.45 24.89
CA GLY A 17 32.33 -4.54 24.95
C GLY A 17 32.96 -5.35 23.80
N ARG A 18 32.19 -5.69 22.75
CA ARG A 18 32.70 -6.49 21.62
C ARG A 18 33.07 -5.63 20.42
N SER A 19 34.16 -6.00 19.76
CA SER A 19 34.59 -5.39 18.51
C SER A 19 34.16 -6.26 17.33
N VAL A 20 33.37 -5.70 16.41
CA VAL A 20 32.96 -6.39 15.19
C VAL A 20 33.35 -5.53 14.00
N TYR A 21 34.03 -6.14 13.02
CA TYR A 21 34.41 -5.50 11.77
C TYR A 21 33.86 -6.29 10.58
N ARG A 22 33.01 -5.66 9.77
CA ARG A 22 32.38 -6.25 8.58
C ARG A 22 31.72 -7.63 8.85
N GLY A 23 31.10 -7.78 10.02
CA GLY A 23 30.45 -9.03 10.43
C GLY A 23 31.39 -10.09 11.00
N THR A 24 32.69 -9.84 11.04
CA THR A 24 33.66 -10.68 11.76
C THR A 24 33.79 -10.19 13.19
N ASP A 25 33.56 -11.08 14.14
CA ASP A 25 33.79 -10.82 15.56
C ASP A 25 35.29 -10.87 15.84
N LEU A 26 35.83 -9.75 16.32
CA LEU A 26 37.24 -9.58 16.65
C LEU A 26 37.52 -9.81 18.15
N GLY A 27 36.49 -10.18 18.93
CA GLY A 27 36.60 -10.42 20.36
C GLY A 27 36.33 -9.17 21.22
N ALA A 28 36.84 -9.21 22.45
CA ALA A 28 36.66 -8.14 23.42
C ALA A 28 37.49 -6.90 23.03
N GLY A 29 36.89 -5.72 23.12
CA GLY A 29 37.56 -4.43 22.99
C GLY A 29 38.06 -3.90 24.34
N ASP A 30 38.88 -2.86 24.30
CA ASP A 30 39.49 -2.24 25.48
C ASP A 30 38.55 -1.30 26.27
N TRP A 31 37.23 -1.41 26.07
CA TRP A 31 36.24 -0.55 26.70
C TRP A 31 35.25 -1.35 27.55
N PRO A 32 34.74 -0.78 28.65
CA PRO A 32 33.77 -1.47 29.51
C PRO A 32 32.45 -1.69 28.77
N ALA A 33 31.85 -2.86 29.00
CA ALA A 33 30.51 -3.16 28.53
C ALA A 33 29.48 -2.26 29.24
N ILE A 34 28.56 -1.69 28.46
CA ILE A 34 27.45 -0.88 28.96
C ILE A 34 26.26 -1.80 29.29
N LEU A 35 26.05 -2.84 28.48
CA LEU A 35 25.06 -3.89 28.69
C LEU A 35 25.75 -5.25 28.75
N ASP A 36 25.24 -6.14 29.58
CA ASP A 36 25.60 -7.55 29.54
C ASP A 36 25.05 -8.24 28.28
N ALA A 37 25.60 -9.41 27.98
CA ALA A 37 25.28 -10.15 26.76
C ALA A 37 23.80 -10.61 26.71
N ASP A 38 23.21 -10.96 27.85
CA ASP A 38 21.85 -11.46 27.93
C ASP A 38 20.84 -10.33 27.73
N THR A 39 21.07 -9.18 28.37
CA THR A 39 20.28 -7.96 28.16
C THR A 39 20.38 -7.49 26.71
N PHE A 40 21.57 -7.54 26.10
CA PHE A 40 21.76 -7.18 24.70
C PHE A 40 20.97 -8.10 23.76
N ALA A 41 21.02 -9.42 23.98
CA ALA A 41 20.26 -10.38 23.17
C ALA A 41 18.75 -10.11 23.24
N GLN A 42 18.22 -9.82 24.43
CA GLN A 42 16.79 -9.46 24.60
C GLN A 42 16.41 -8.15 23.90
N VAL A 43 17.28 -7.14 23.94
CA VAL A 43 17.07 -5.87 23.24
C VAL A 43 17.12 -6.07 21.73
N GLU A 44 18.08 -6.85 21.24
CA GLU A 44 18.21 -7.19 19.83
C GLU A 44 16.98 -7.94 19.32
N GLU A 45 16.52 -8.96 20.05
CA GLU A 45 15.32 -9.73 19.73
C GLU A 45 14.08 -8.82 19.65
N ARG A 46 13.82 -8.02 20.70
CA ARG A 46 12.65 -7.13 20.75
C ARG A 46 12.68 -6.06 19.68
N LEU A 47 13.85 -5.52 19.34
CA LEU A 47 13.98 -4.51 18.32
C LEU A 47 13.90 -5.12 16.91
N ASN A 48 14.46 -6.29 16.67
CA ASN A 48 14.42 -6.96 15.37
C ASN A 48 13.11 -7.72 15.10
N ASP A 49 12.22 -7.86 16.08
CA ASP A 49 10.90 -8.48 15.90
C ASP A 49 10.12 -7.85 14.72
N PRO A 50 9.88 -8.60 13.63
CA PRO A 50 9.14 -8.12 12.47
C PRO A 50 7.71 -7.65 12.82
N ARG A 51 7.09 -8.23 13.86
CA ARG A 51 5.75 -7.88 14.34
C ARG A 51 5.70 -6.48 14.97
N ARG A 52 6.86 -5.97 15.41
CA ARG A 52 7.00 -4.60 15.94
C ARG A 52 7.09 -3.54 14.84
N ARG A 53 7.11 -3.93 13.56
CA ARG A 53 6.92 -3.00 12.44
C ARG A 53 5.45 -2.58 12.37
N THR A 54 5.02 -1.73 13.30
CA THR A 54 3.75 -1.00 13.16
C THR A 54 3.95 0.09 12.12
N ALA A 55 3.39 -0.16 10.93
CA ALA A 55 3.18 0.72 9.77
C ALA A 55 4.15 1.91 9.60
N PHE A 56 4.89 1.91 8.48
CA PHE A 56 5.32 3.18 7.87
C PHE A 56 4.09 4.09 7.76
N ASN A 57 4.26 5.39 8.06
CA ASN A 57 3.19 6.38 8.16
C ASN A 57 1.99 6.08 7.22
N THR A 58 0.79 6.05 7.80
CA THR A 58 -0.44 5.64 7.12
C THR A 58 -1.03 6.71 6.22
N SER A 59 -0.49 7.93 6.20
CA SER A 59 -0.91 8.95 5.23
C SER A 59 -0.13 8.78 3.93
N ALA A 60 -0.82 8.29 2.90
CA ALA A 60 -0.21 8.14 1.61
C ALA A 60 0.12 9.52 1.03
N ARG A 61 1.40 9.84 0.89
CA ARG A 61 1.87 11.20 0.53
C ARG A 61 1.66 11.60 -0.92
N HIS A 62 1.35 10.65 -1.81
CA HIS A 62 1.30 10.87 -3.26
C HIS A 62 0.16 10.07 -3.89
N LEU A 63 -0.43 10.58 -4.96
CA LEU A 63 -1.65 10.04 -5.57
C LEU A 63 -1.50 8.57 -5.96
N LEU A 64 -0.47 8.16 -6.70
CA LEU A 64 -0.36 6.79 -7.23
C LEU A 64 0.66 5.92 -6.48
N SER A 65 1.23 6.41 -5.38
CA SER A 65 2.20 5.63 -4.60
C SER A 65 1.54 4.39 -4.00
N GLY A 66 2.09 3.21 -4.32
CA GLY A 66 1.53 1.90 -3.97
C GLY A 66 0.25 1.52 -4.75
N ILE A 67 -0.17 2.33 -5.74
CA ILE A 67 -1.33 2.05 -6.60
C ILE A 67 -0.85 1.74 -8.02
N ALA A 68 0.02 2.58 -8.59
CA ALA A 68 0.60 2.34 -9.91
C ALA A 68 1.45 1.06 -9.92
N ARG A 69 1.34 0.29 -10.99
CA ARG A 69 2.07 -0.96 -11.22
C ARG A 69 3.10 -0.81 -12.31
N CYS A 70 4.17 -1.59 -12.22
CA CYS A 70 5.20 -1.62 -13.24
C CYS A 70 4.79 -2.52 -14.42
N GLY A 71 4.79 -2.02 -15.65
CA GLY A 71 4.47 -2.82 -16.86
C GLY A 71 5.48 -3.92 -17.22
N VAL A 72 6.39 -4.29 -16.32
CA VAL A 72 7.42 -5.32 -16.53
C VAL A 72 7.31 -6.43 -15.50
N CYS A 73 7.28 -6.07 -14.21
CA CYS A 73 7.20 -7.04 -13.11
C CYS A 73 5.86 -7.01 -12.37
N ASP A 74 4.92 -6.17 -12.79
CA ASP A 74 3.62 -5.89 -12.15
C ASP A 74 3.69 -5.41 -10.69
N GLY A 75 4.90 -5.27 -10.14
CA GLY A 75 5.12 -4.81 -8.77
C GLY A 75 4.67 -3.37 -8.54
N PRO A 76 4.31 -3.01 -7.29
CA PRO A 76 3.88 -1.67 -6.95
C PRO A 76 5.01 -0.65 -7.13
N MET A 77 4.63 0.56 -7.56
CA MET A 77 5.53 1.69 -7.73
C MET A 77 5.31 2.70 -6.60
N TYR A 78 6.41 3.29 -6.12
CA TYR A 78 6.38 4.25 -5.01
C TYR A 78 6.99 5.58 -5.41
N GLY A 79 6.48 6.65 -4.79
CA GLY A 79 7.07 7.98 -4.93
C GLY A 79 8.51 8.00 -4.42
N SER A 80 9.43 8.49 -5.24
CA SER A 80 10.85 8.62 -4.90
C SER A 80 11.36 9.98 -5.36
N PRO A 81 12.16 10.69 -4.55
CA PRO A 81 12.78 11.92 -4.98
C PRO A 81 13.91 11.66 -5.97
N MET A 82 14.02 12.54 -6.96
CA MET A 82 15.12 12.60 -7.91
C MET A 82 15.74 13.99 -7.87
N LYS A 83 17.04 14.08 -8.13
CA LYS A 83 17.77 15.35 -8.16
C LYS A 83 18.74 15.39 -9.33
N SER A 84 18.86 16.58 -9.90
CA SER A 84 19.99 17.03 -10.72
C SER A 84 20.70 18.17 -9.95
N ARG A 85 21.81 18.69 -10.49
CA ARG A 85 22.51 19.86 -9.94
C ARG A 85 21.58 21.06 -9.74
N GLU A 86 20.63 21.24 -10.64
CA GLU A 86 19.79 22.45 -10.72
C GLU A 86 18.35 22.25 -10.25
N ARG A 87 17.86 21.00 -10.21
CA ARG A 87 16.42 20.73 -10.01
C ARG A 87 16.18 19.48 -9.18
N ARG A 88 15.09 19.50 -8.41
CA ARG A 88 14.54 18.33 -7.71
C ARG A 88 13.15 18.06 -8.24
N TRP A 89 12.79 16.80 -8.40
CA TRP A 89 11.46 16.37 -8.83
C TRP A 89 11.12 15.00 -8.24
N MET A 90 9.84 14.63 -8.29
CA MET A 90 9.36 13.34 -7.83
C MET A 90 9.13 12.40 -9.00
N VAL A 91 9.37 11.11 -8.77
CA VAL A 91 9.10 10.04 -9.73
C VAL A 91 8.35 8.90 -9.07
N TYR A 92 7.50 8.21 -9.82
CA TYR A 92 7.11 6.85 -9.47
C TYR A 92 8.21 5.90 -9.91
N ARG A 93 8.69 5.07 -8.98
CA ARG A 93 9.79 4.13 -9.21
C ARG A 93 9.34 2.73 -8.79
N CYS A 94 9.57 1.77 -9.69
CA CYS A 94 9.50 0.34 -9.37
C CYS A 94 10.63 -0.06 -8.42
N HIS A 95 10.34 -0.94 -7.44
CA HIS A 95 11.35 -1.43 -6.49
C HIS A 95 12.60 -1.99 -7.19
N ASP A 96 12.40 -2.84 -8.20
CA ASP A 96 13.46 -3.48 -8.99
C ASP A 96 14.05 -2.55 -10.07
N ARG A 97 13.60 -1.29 -10.14
CA ARG A 97 14.09 -0.24 -11.05
C ARG A 97 13.88 -0.53 -12.54
N HIS A 98 12.91 -1.37 -12.90
CA HIS A 98 12.55 -1.62 -14.30
C HIS A 98 11.99 -0.38 -15.01
N VAL A 99 11.15 0.39 -14.31
CA VAL A 99 10.46 1.58 -14.83
C VAL A 99 10.51 2.69 -13.80
N MET A 100 10.73 3.91 -14.29
CA MET A 100 10.67 5.14 -13.51
C MET A 100 10.08 6.26 -14.38
N ARG A 101 9.08 6.97 -13.87
CA ARG A 101 8.43 8.09 -14.58
C ARG A 101 8.17 9.26 -13.66
N ARG A 102 8.20 10.46 -14.23
CA ARG A 102 7.88 11.71 -13.55
C ARG A 102 6.48 11.66 -12.96
N MET A 103 6.38 11.95 -11.67
CA MET A 103 5.13 11.81 -10.90
C MET A 103 4.04 12.71 -11.45
N ASP A 104 4.36 13.99 -11.67
CA ASP A 104 3.46 15.01 -12.20
C ASP A 104 2.85 14.62 -13.55
N LEU A 105 3.68 14.08 -14.46
CA LEU A 105 3.20 13.67 -15.79
C LEU A 105 2.30 12.43 -15.75
N VAL A 106 2.54 11.50 -14.83
CA VAL A 106 1.70 10.30 -14.68
C VAL A 106 0.39 10.67 -13.99
N ASP A 107 0.46 11.49 -12.94
CA ASP A 107 -0.72 11.96 -12.21
C ASP A 107 -1.64 12.75 -13.16
N GLU A 108 -1.12 13.69 -13.96
CA GLU A 108 -1.90 14.47 -14.93
C GLU A 108 -2.68 13.59 -15.92
N VAL A 109 -2.07 12.52 -16.44
CA VAL A 109 -2.74 11.59 -17.36
C VAL A 109 -3.85 10.82 -16.65
N VAL A 110 -3.58 10.31 -15.45
CA VAL A 110 -4.57 9.51 -14.69
C VAL A 110 -5.73 10.37 -14.23
N GLU A 111 -5.46 11.54 -13.65
CA GLU A 111 -6.48 12.49 -13.20
C GLU A 111 -7.33 12.96 -14.38
N GLY A 112 -6.69 13.34 -15.50
CA GLY A 112 -7.39 13.76 -16.72
C GLY A 112 -8.35 12.69 -17.25
N VAL A 113 -7.93 11.43 -17.29
CA VAL A 113 -8.77 10.31 -17.75
C VAL A 113 -9.94 10.05 -16.80
N ILE A 114 -9.72 10.12 -15.48
CA ILE A 114 -10.76 9.92 -14.48
C ILE A 114 -11.79 11.05 -14.53
N VAL A 115 -11.33 12.30 -14.49
CA VAL A 115 -12.21 13.48 -14.55
C VAL A 115 -13.03 13.47 -15.83
N ALA A 116 -12.40 13.22 -16.98
CA ALA A 116 -13.11 13.15 -18.26
C ALA A 116 -14.17 12.04 -18.28
N ARG A 117 -13.92 10.90 -17.62
CA ARG A 117 -14.91 9.82 -17.52
C ARG A 117 -16.07 10.18 -16.60
N LEU A 118 -15.78 10.75 -15.43
CA LEU A 118 -16.77 11.11 -14.42
C LEU A 118 -17.64 12.29 -14.85
N ALA A 119 -17.15 13.15 -15.73
CA ALA A 119 -17.93 14.23 -16.33
C ALA A 119 -18.99 13.75 -17.34
N ARG A 120 -18.98 12.47 -17.74
CA ARG A 120 -19.95 11.94 -18.71
C ARG A 120 -21.28 11.63 -18.01
N PRO A 121 -22.43 11.88 -18.67
CA PRO A 121 -23.76 11.71 -18.07
C PRO A 121 -24.09 10.26 -17.68
N ASP A 122 -23.41 9.26 -18.27
CA ASP A 122 -23.56 7.84 -17.96
C ASP A 122 -22.73 7.39 -16.73
N ALA A 123 -21.87 8.26 -16.18
CA ALA A 123 -21.01 7.92 -15.05
C ALA A 123 -21.80 7.51 -13.81
N LEU A 124 -22.94 8.15 -13.54
CA LEU A 124 -23.79 7.83 -12.39
C LEU A 124 -24.38 6.42 -12.46
N ALA A 125 -24.73 5.94 -13.65
CA ALA A 125 -25.25 4.59 -13.84
C ALA A 125 -24.21 3.50 -13.61
N LEU A 126 -22.93 3.81 -13.82
CA LEU A 126 -21.80 2.89 -13.56
C LEU A 126 -21.39 2.86 -12.09
N LEU A 127 -21.63 3.95 -11.36
CA LEU A 127 -21.19 4.13 -9.98
C LEU A 127 -22.23 3.73 -8.94
N SER A 128 -23.48 3.50 -9.36
CA SER A 128 -24.57 3.13 -8.46
C SER A 128 -25.34 1.91 -9.00
N PRO A 129 -24.75 0.70 -8.93
CA PRO A 129 -25.55 -0.51 -9.07
C PRO A 129 -26.54 -0.61 -7.89
N ASP A 130 -27.74 -1.12 -8.15
CA ASP A 130 -28.78 -1.38 -7.15
C ASP A 130 -28.29 -2.52 -6.23
N VAL A 131 -27.52 -2.17 -5.20
CA VAL A 131 -26.85 -3.13 -4.32
C VAL A 131 -27.71 -3.31 -3.07
N ASP A 132 -28.16 -4.55 -2.85
CA ASP A 132 -28.78 -4.97 -1.58
C ASP A 132 -27.72 -4.96 -0.47
N LEU A 133 -27.59 -3.81 0.18
CA LEU A 133 -26.63 -3.55 1.25
C LEU A 133 -26.88 -4.42 2.48
N ASP A 134 -28.14 -4.74 2.76
CA ASP A 134 -28.48 -5.54 3.94
C ASP A 134 -28.07 -6.99 3.73
N ALA A 135 -28.31 -7.55 2.53
CA ALA A 135 -27.80 -8.87 2.16
C ALA A 135 -26.26 -8.94 2.20
N LEU A 136 -25.54 -7.90 1.74
CA LEU A 136 -24.08 -7.87 1.83
C LEU A 136 -23.57 -7.78 3.27
N ARG A 137 -24.20 -6.95 4.12
CA ARG A 137 -23.84 -6.83 5.55
C ARG A 137 -24.08 -8.13 6.31
N GLU A 138 -25.16 -8.83 6.01
CA GLU A 138 -25.47 -10.15 6.58
C GLU A 138 -24.40 -11.17 6.14
N ARG A 139 -24.05 -11.19 4.85
CA ARG A 139 -22.99 -12.08 4.33
C ARG A 139 -21.62 -11.81 4.97
N ALA A 140 -21.25 -10.53 5.16
CA ALA A 140 -20.00 -10.18 5.84
C ALA A 140 -19.99 -10.63 7.31
N ARG A 141 -21.13 -10.58 8.00
CA ARG A 141 -21.27 -11.08 9.37
C ARG A 141 -21.06 -12.60 9.44
N ASP A 142 -21.75 -13.35 8.60
CA ASP A 142 -21.62 -14.82 8.50
C ASP A 142 -20.18 -15.25 8.18
N LEU A 143 -19.49 -14.56 7.26
CA LEU A 143 -18.08 -14.85 6.95
C LEU A 143 -17.14 -14.59 8.13
N ARG A 144 -17.34 -13.52 8.91
CA ARG A 144 -16.54 -13.26 10.11
C ARG A 144 -16.78 -14.32 11.18
N GLU A 145 -18.03 -14.71 11.40
CA GLU A 145 -18.38 -15.77 12.35
C GLU A 145 -17.76 -17.12 11.96
N ARG A 146 -17.84 -17.51 10.68
CA ARG A 146 -17.18 -18.72 10.17
C ARG A 146 -15.67 -18.70 10.37
N ARG A 147 -15.03 -17.55 10.12
CA ARG A 147 -13.58 -17.39 10.34
C ARG A 147 -13.23 -17.58 11.81
N ASP A 148 -14.01 -16.99 12.71
CA ASP A 148 -13.74 -17.03 14.15
C ASP A 148 -13.99 -18.46 14.71
N ASN A 149 -14.97 -19.18 14.17
CA ASN A 149 -15.23 -20.59 14.50
C ASN A 149 -14.09 -21.54 14.10
N LEU A 150 -13.28 -21.21 13.09
CA LEU A 150 -12.10 -22.03 12.73
C LEU A 150 -11.09 -22.14 13.87
N ALA A 151 -10.97 -21.10 14.71
CA ALA A 151 -10.06 -21.11 15.86
C ALA A 151 -10.56 -22.08 16.95
N ALA A 152 -11.88 -22.14 17.18
CA ALA A 152 -12.48 -23.09 18.11
C ALA A 152 -12.30 -24.55 17.64
N LEU A 153 -12.56 -24.82 16.35
CA LEU A 153 -12.39 -26.16 15.77
C LEU A 153 -10.93 -26.66 15.81
N LEU A 154 -9.95 -25.76 15.76
CA LEU A 154 -8.54 -26.09 15.96
C LEU A 154 -8.25 -26.43 17.42
N ALA A 155 -8.79 -25.65 18.37
CA ALA A 155 -8.59 -25.87 19.80
C ALA A 155 -9.21 -27.19 20.27
N GLU A 156 -10.34 -27.58 19.70
CA GLU A 156 -11.01 -28.87 19.94
C GLU A 156 -10.32 -30.05 19.22
N GLY A 157 -9.31 -29.79 18.39
CA GLY A 157 -8.58 -30.83 17.65
C GLY A 157 -9.35 -31.43 16.47
N LEU A 158 -10.49 -30.85 16.09
CA LEU A 158 -11.32 -31.31 14.97
C LEU A 158 -10.72 -30.95 13.60
N LEU A 159 -9.89 -29.90 13.54
CA LEU A 159 -9.19 -29.46 12.33
C LEU A 159 -7.69 -29.39 12.52
N SER A 160 -6.94 -29.66 11.45
CA SER A 160 -5.50 -29.44 11.43
C SER A 160 -5.16 -27.95 11.22
N ALA A 161 -4.00 -27.51 11.70
CA ALA A 161 -3.51 -26.15 11.46
C ALA A 161 -3.34 -25.83 9.96
N ALA A 162 -3.08 -26.84 9.12
CA ALA A 162 -3.02 -26.69 7.66
C ALA A 162 -4.41 -26.40 7.07
N SER A 163 -5.42 -27.17 7.46
CA SER A 163 -6.82 -26.99 7.03
C SER A 163 -7.37 -25.63 7.48
N VAL A 164 -7.06 -25.21 8.70
CA VAL A 164 -7.45 -23.88 9.21
C VAL A 164 -6.84 -22.77 8.38
N ARG A 165 -5.53 -22.87 8.04
CA ARG A 165 -4.85 -21.87 7.19
C ARG A 165 -5.50 -21.76 5.81
N GLU A 166 -5.82 -22.89 5.19
CA GLU A 166 -6.47 -22.92 3.89
C GLU A 166 -7.87 -22.28 3.93
N GLN A 167 -8.71 -22.71 4.87
CA GLN A 167 -10.10 -22.21 4.99
C GLN A 167 -10.13 -20.74 5.40
N ALA A 168 -9.27 -20.32 6.32
CA ALA A 168 -9.13 -18.91 6.69
C ALA A 168 -8.71 -18.06 5.49
N GLY A 169 -7.85 -18.56 4.61
CA GLY A 169 -7.44 -17.87 3.38
C GLY A 169 -8.60 -17.64 2.41
N LYS A 170 -9.45 -18.66 2.20
CA LYS A 170 -10.65 -18.57 1.36
C LYS A 170 -11.65 -17.56 1.93
N ILE A 171 -12.02 -17.72 3.20
CA ILE A 171 -12.95 -16.81 3.89
C ILE A 171 -12.42 -15.37 3.90
N SER A 172 -11.12 -15.18 4.13
CA SER A 172 -10.53 -13.82 4.11
C SER A 172 -10.51 -13.18 2.72
N THR A 173 -10.58 -13.98 1.66
CA THR A 173 -10.67 -13.48 0.28
C THR A 173 -12.11 -13.08 -0.04
N GLU A 174 -13.08 -13.94 0.27
CA GLU A 174 -14.50 -13.62 0.13
C GLU A 174 -14.90 -12.40 0.98
N LEU A 175 -14.41 -12.31 2.21
CA LEU A 175 -14.71 -11.19 3.10
C LEU A 175 -14.20 -9.86 2.53
N ARG A 176 -12.99 -9.84 1.95
CA ARG A 176 -12.45 -8.65 1.26
C ARG A 176 -13.30 -8.22 0.08
N GLU A 177 -13.83 -9.17 -0.69
CA GLU A 177 -14.70 -8.87 -1.82
C GLU A 177 -16.05 -8.28 -1.36
N VAL A 178 -16.69 -8.88 -0.35
CA VAL A 178 -17.96 -8.41 0.20
C VAL A 178 -17.82 -7.04 0.87
N GLU A 179 -16.79 -6.84 1.69
CA GLU A 179 -16.50 -5.55 2.33
C GLU A 179 -16.22 -4.47 1.27
N GLY A 180 -15.48 -4.79 0.21
CA GLY A 180 -15.25 -3.85 -0.91
C GLY A 180 -16.54 -3.42 -1.62
N ARG A 181 -17.53 -4.32 -1.73
CA ARG A 181 -18.86 -3.98 -2.29
C ARG A 181 -19.69 -3.11 -1.36
N ILE A 182 -19.66 -3.37 -0.04
CA ILE A 182 -20.33 -2.55 0.96
C ILE A 182 -19.75 -1.14 0.96
N ASP A 183 -18.42 -1.01 1.00
CA ASP A 183 -17.73 0.28 1.02
C ASP A 183 -18.04 1.10 -0.24
N GLY A 184 -18.10 0.44 -1.41
CA GLY A 184 -18.48 1.07 -2.67
C GLY A 184 -19.91 1.63 -2.71
N ALA A 185 -20.82 1.05 -1.92
CA ALA A 185 -22.24 1.38 -1.92
C ALA A 185 -22.72 2.17 -0.68
N THR A 186 -21.94 2.25 0.41
CA THR A 186 -22.32 2.96 1.65
C THR A 186 -21.44 4.17 2.01
N GLY A 187 -20.24 4.28 1.47
CA GLY A 187 -19.40 5.45 1.72
C GLY A 187 -19.94 6.70 1.04
N ASP A 188 -19.56 7.88 1.54
CA ASP A 188 -19.47 9.11 0.74
C ASP A 188 -18.59 8.80 -0.47
N ASN A 189 -19.18 8.24 -1.53
CA ASN A 189 -18.43 7.76 -2.68
C ASN A 189 -17.87 9.01 -3.39
N PRO A 190 -16.56 9.29 -3.27
CA PRO A 190 -16.05 10.55 -3.79
C PRO A 190 -16.14 10.61 -5.32
N ALA A 191 -16.26 9.45 -5.98
CA ALA A 191 -16.53 9.39 -7.41
C ALA A 191 -17.96 9.85 -7.73
N LEU A 192 -18.96 9.51 -6.91
CA LEU A 192 -20.33 10.02 -7.04
C LEU A 192 -20.38 11.53 -6.78
N THR A 193 -19.63 12.04 -5.79
CA THR A 193 -19.53 13.48 -5.53
C THR A 193 -19.01 14.22 -6.76
N VAL A 194 -17.97 13.68 -7.41
CA VAL A 194 -17.39 14.27 -8.63
C VAL A 194 -18.33 14.13 -9.82
N ALA A 195 -18.94 12.96 -10.02
CA ALA A 195 -19.85 12.69 -11.14
C ALA A 195 -21.19 13.47 -11.03
N SER A 196 -21.62 13.82 -9.83
CA SER A 196 -22.84 14.61 -9.59
C SER A 196 -22.58 16.12 -9.64
N SER A 197 -21.31 16.55 -9.73
CA SER A 197 -20.94 17.96 -9.79
C SER A 197 -21.20 18.52 -11.20
N ALA A 198 -21.65 19.77 -11.25
CA ALA A 198 -21.71 20.53 -12.50
C ALA A 198 -20.32 20.76 -13.13
N ASP A 199 -19.27 20.77 -12.30
CA ASP A 199 -17.87 20.82 -12.71
C ASP A 199 -17.10 19.68 -12.04
N ALA A 200 -16.86 18.61 -12.79
CA ALA A 200 -16.15 17.43 -12.31
C ALA A 200 -14.66 17.71 -12.03
N ALA A 201 -14.03 18.63 -12.77
CA ALA A 201 -12.63 18.96 -12.58
C ALA A 201 -12.42 19.73 -11.27
N ALA A 202 -13.26 20.74 -11.02
CA ALA A 202 -13.23 21.49 -9.77
C ALA A 202 -13.57 20.60 -8.56
N ALA A 203 -14.55 19.70 -8.71
CA ALA A 203 -14.91 18.75 -7.67
C ALA A 203 -13.76 17.77 -7.36
N TRP A 204 -13.06 17.28 -8.39
CA TRP A 204 -11.90 16.39 -8.22
C TRP A 204 -10.76 17.07 -7.45
N GLU A 205 -10.42 18.31 -7.81
CA GLU A 205 -9.35 19.06 -7.14
C GLU A 205 -9.68 19.38 -5.68
N ALA A 206 -10.96 19.59 -5.38
CA ALA A 206 -11.43 19.84 -4.02
C ALA A 206 -11.35 18.59 -3.11
N LEU A 207 -11.25 17.38 -3.67
CA LEU A 207 -11.13 16.16 -2.89
C LEU A 207 -9.79 16.09 -2.15
N ALA A 208 -9.86 15.64 -0.90
CA ALA A 208 -8.69 15.24 -0.14
C ALA A 208 -7.93 14.12 -0.88
N LEU A 209 -6.60 14.08 -0.71
CA LEU A 209 -5.75 13.10 -1.40
C LEU A 209 -6.19 11.65 -1.15
N GLU A 210 -6.58 11.31 0.08
CA GLU A 210 -7.07 9.96 0.41
C GLU A 210 -8.36 9.61 -0.36
N SER A 211 -9.27 10.57 -0.53
CA SER A 211 -10.49 10.40 -1.32
C SER A 211 -10.17 10.22 -2.81
N ARG A 212 -9.28 11.04 -3.38
CA ARG A 212 -8.80 10.85 -4.76
C ARG A 212 -8.20 9.45 -4.94
N ARG A 213 -7.35 9.03 -4.01
CA ARG A 213 -6.73 7.69 -4.01
C ARG A 213 -7.76 6.57 -3.93
N ALA A 214 -8.80 6.72 -3.11
CA ALA A 214 -9.89 5.76 -3.04
C ALA A 214 -10.60 5.63 -4.39
N VAL A 215 -10.89 6.76 -5.06
CA VAL A 215 -11.50 6.76 -6.40
C VAL A 215 -10.60 6.07 -7.43
N VAL A 216 -9.30 6.41 -7.49
CA VAL A 216 -8.37 5.74 -8.42
C VAL A 216 -8.36 4.24 -8.19
N LYS A 217 -8.25 3.79 -6.92
CA LYS A 217 -8.23 2.35 -6.59
C LYS A 217 -9.52 1.65 -6.98
N ALA A 218 -10.67 2.28 -6.80
CA ALA A 218 -11.96 1.70 -7.09
C ALA A 218 -12.19 1.56 -8.60
N LEU A 219 -11.88 2.61 -9.38
CA LEU A 219 -12.30 2.68 -10.77
C LEU A 219 -11.30 2.09 -11.76
N VAL A 220 -10.00 2.18 -11.48
CA VAL A 220 -8.97 1.87 -12.49
C VAL A 220 -7.79 1.07 -11.94
N SER A 221 -7.16 0.33 -12.85
CA SER A 221 -5.82 -0.22 -12.70
C SER A 221 -4.86 0.63 -13.54
N VAL A 222 -3.78 1.11 -12.92
CA VAL A 222 -2.79 1.98 -13.58
C VAL A 222 -1.47 1.23 -13.72
N THR A 223 -1.02 1.03 -14.96
CA THR A 223 0.24 0.36 -15.28
C THR A 223 1.14 1.31 -16.04
N VAL A 224 2.36 1.52 -15.53
CA VAL A 224 3.36 2.39 -16.15
C VAL A 224 4.30 1.54 -16.99
N GLU A 225 4.27 1.76 -18.29
CA GLU A 225 5.00 1.01 -19.29
C GLU A 225 6.44 1.49 -19.48
N ARG A 226 7.28 0.60 -20.02
CA ARG A 226 8.61 0.98 -20.49
C ARG A 226 8.47 1.94 -21.67
N ALA A 227 9.32 2.95 -21.72
CA ALA A 227 9.54 3.73 -22.93
C ALA A 227 10.80 3.23 -23.63
N GLY A 228 10.83 3.35 -24.95
CA GLY A 228 12.01 3.10 -25.75
C GLY A 228 13.22 3.94 -25.32
N LYS A 229 14.42 3.51 -25.70
CA LYS A 229 15.66 4.27 -25.43
C LYS A 229 15.55 5.66 -26.05
N GLY A 230 15.84 6.70 -25.25
CA GLY A 230 15.80 8.10 -25.70
C GLY A 230 14.40 8.68 -25.89
N ALA A 231 13.34 7.92 -25.64
CA ALA A 231 11.98 8.41 -25.80
C ALA A 231 11.61 9.41 -24.70
N ARG A 232 10.94 10.50 -25.10
CA ARG A 232 10.29 11.42 -24.16
C ARG A 232 9.04 10.76 -23.55
N PHE A 233 8.52 11.38 -22.50
CA PHE A 233 7.22 10.96 -21.94
C PHE A 233 6.12 11.10 -23.01
N SER A 234 5.22 10.13 -23.03
CA SER A 234 3.98 10.14 -23.80
C SER A 234 2.87 9.56 -22.91
N PRO A 235 1.63 10.07 -22.96
CA PRO A 235 0.50 9.51 -22.22
C PRO A 235 0.28 8.01 -22.45
N GLU A 236 0.60 7.50 -23.64
CA GLU A 236 0.49 6.08 -23.99
C GLU A 236 1.38 5.16 -23.13
N GLN A 237 2.37 5.73 -22.45
CA GLN A 237 3.23 5.01 -21.50
C GLN A 237 2.52 4.73 -20.16
N VAL A 238 1.31 5.25 -19.97
CA VAL A 238 0.46 5.00 -18.81
C VAL A 238 -0.78 4.26 -19.32
N ARG A 239 -0.79 2.94 -19.13
CA ARG A 239 -1.95 2.11 -19.44
C ARG A 239 -2.94 2.21 -18.29
N ILE A 240 -4.18 2.55 -18.61
CA ILE A 240 -5.29 2.67 -17.65
C ILE A 240 -6.38 1.69 -18.08
N GLU A 241 -6.72 0.77 -17.19
CA GLU A 241 -7.76 -0.25 -17.40
C GLU A 241 -8.89 -0.01 -16.41
N TRP A 242 -10.14 0.04 -16.89
CA TRP A 242 -11.31 0.23 -16.03
C TRP A 242 -11.71 -1.09 -15.36
N LYS A 243 -12.08 -1.01 -14.08
CA LYS A 243 -12.52 -2.15 -13.26
C LYS A 243 -14.04 -2.35 -13.27
N VAL A 244 -14.77 -1.36 -13.74
CA VAL A 244 -16.24 -1.26 -13.80
C VAL A 244 -16.69 -1.15 -15.24
#